data_AF-A0A956JWM0-F1
#
_entry.id   AF-A0A956JWM0-F1
#
_cell.length_a   1.000
_cell.length_b   1.000
_cell.length_c   1.000
_cell.angle_alpha   90.00
_cell.angle_beta   90.00
_cell.angle_gamma   90.00
#
_symmetry.space_group_name_H-M   'P 1'
#
loop_
_entity.id
_entity.type
_entity.pdbx_description
1 polymer ?
#
loop_
_entity_poly.entity_id
_entity_poly.type
_entity_poly.pdbx_seq_one_letter_code
_entity_poly.pdbx_strand_id
1 'polypeptide(L)'
;MPVRHLALALVVAVAACHGTPAAPGATPGAAAPAAGDAPIANVATGGDPAPADDGTRRCLPTVAAECGCVYACAPGRLDGDHWIVDHPFWAPTPLHAHVDRWCVDGACTDAFFGAIVCDGICAPRPADASCHFDDAGACVGSSAP
;
A
#
# COMPACT_ATOMS: atom_id res chain seq x y z
N MET A 1 16.90 -47.67 -1.90
CA MET A 1 16.45 -47.50 -3.29
C MET A 1 16.81 -46.07 -3.73
N PRO A 2 17.82 -45.87 -4.58
CA PRO A 2 18.27 -44.53 -4.98
C PRO A 2 17.45 -44.02 -6.19
N VAL A 3 16.73 -42.90 -6.02
CA VAL A 3 16.02 -42.23 -7.13
C VAL A 3 16.87 -41.06 -7.62
N ARG A 4 17.09 -41.07 -8.94
CA ARG A 4 18.05 -40.28 -9.70
C ARG A 4 17.61 -38.82 -9.85
N HIS A 5 18.57 -37.91 -9.71
CA HIS A 5 18.46 -36.49 -10.03
C HIS A 5 18.27 -36.30 -11.55
N LEU A 6 17.13 -35.74 -11.95
CA LEU A 6 16.94 -35.19 -13.29
C LEU A 6 17.12 -33.68 -13.20
N ALA A 7 18.27 -33.20 -13.69
CA ALA A 7 18.53 -31.77 -13.89
C ALA A 7 17.86 -31.34 -15.20
N LEU A 8 16.86 -30.45 -15.11
CA LEU A 8 16.27 -29.82 -16.28
C LEU A 8 16.84 -28.39 -16.40
N ALA A 9 17.77 -28.22 -17.34
CA ALA A 9 18.30 -26.92 -17.72
C ALA A 9 17.25 -26.18 -18.54
N LEU A 10 16.70 -25.08 -18.01
CA LEU A 10 15.81 -24.19 -18.75
C LEU A 10 16.61 -23.03 -19.33
N VAL A 11 16.56 -22.94 -20.66
CA VAL A 11 17.26 -21.97 -21.50
C VAL A 11 16.61 -20.60 -21.37
N VAL A 12 17.44 -19.59 -21.10
CA VAL A 12 17.10 -18.16 -21.04
C VAL A 12 16.90 -17.62 -22.45
N ALA A 13 15.74 -17.02 -22.74
CA ALA A 13 15.51 -16.22 -23.94
C ALA A 13 15.32 -14.75 -23.55
N VAL A 14 16.33 -13.92 -23.83
CA VAL A 14 16.31 -12.46 -23.64
C VAL A 14 15.69 -11.85 -24.90
N ALA A 15 14.44 -11.40 -24.82
CA ALA A 15 13.83 -10.59 -25.88
C ALA A 15 14.09 -9.11 -25.58
N ALA A 16 15.03 -8.52 -26.32
CA ALA A 16 15.37 -7.11 -26.25
C ALA A 16 14.43 -6.28 -27.15
N CYS A 17 13.37 -5.72 -26.59
CA CYS A 17 12.55 -4.71 -27.26
C CYS A 17 13.20 -3.32 -27.07
N HIS A 18 13.86 -2.84 -28.12
CA HIS A 18 14.33 -1.47 -28.24
C HIS A 18 13.21 -0.62 -28.87
N GLY A 19 12.69 0.36 -28.12
CA GLY A 19 11.68 1.32 -28.59
C GLY A 19 12.03 2.73 -28.13
N THR A 20 12.46 3.55 -29.08
CA THR A 20 13.03 4.92 -28.99
C THR A 20 11.96 5.98 -28.70
N PRO A 21 12.31 7.16 -28.11
CA PRO A 21 11.36 8.09 -27.49
C PRO A 21 10.84 9.19 -28.44
N ALA A 22 9.72 9.80 -28.10
CA ALA A 22 9.21 11.02 -28.74
C ALA A 22 8.70 12.06 -27.71
N ALA A 23 9.58 13.03 -27.45
CA ALA A 23 9.45 14.50 -27.35
C ALA A 23 8.18 15.23 -26.80
N PRO A 24 8.36 16.46 -26.29
CA PRO A 24 7.55 17.08 -25.24
C PRO A 24 6.43 17.99 -25.76
N GLY A 25 5.30 17.98 -25.05
CA GLY A 25 4.24 18.98 -25.18
C GLY A 25 4.11 19.79 -23.89
N ALA A 26 4.87 20.87 -23.79
CA ALA A 26 4.63 21.90 -22.78
C ALA A 26 3.47 22.79 -23.25
N THR A 27 2.46 22.99 -22.40
CA THR A 27 1.46 24.04 -22.57
C THR A 27 1.40 24.86 -21.28
N PRO A 28 1.95 26.08 -21.24
CA PRO A 28 1.72 27.02 -20.15
C PRO A 28 0.38 27.72 -20.37
N GLY A 29 -0.65 27.29 -19.62
CA GLY A 29 -1.93 27.99 -19.52
C GLY A 29 -1.96 28.86 -18.27
N ALA A 30 -1.64 30.14 -18.42
CA ALA A 30 -1.81 31.17 -17.40
C ALA A 30 -3.28 31.63 -17.35
N ALA A 31 -3.87 31.66 -16.16
CA ALA A 31 -4.70 32.77 -15.66
C ALA A 31 -5.25 32.42 -14.27
N ALA A 32 -4.67 33.03 -13.24
CA ALA A 32 -5.24 33.10 -11.91
C ALA A 32 -6.38 34.12 -11.89
N PRO A 33 -7.58 33.79 -11.38
CA PRO A 33 -8.54 34.78 -10.94
C PRO A 33 -8.32 35.20 -9.48
N ALA A 34 -8.73 36.44 -9.22
CA ALA A 34 -8.45 37.28 -8.07
C ALA A 34 -8.79 36.68 -6.69
N ALA A 35 -7.93 37.04 -5.72
CA ALA A 35 -8.18 36.94 -4.30
C ALA A 35 -9.43 37.75 -3.93
N GLY A 36 -10.49 37.07 -3.55
CA GLY A 36 -11.59 37.62 -2.77
C GLY A 36 -11.34 37.33 -1.31
N ASP A 37 -10.83 38.30 -0.57
CA ASP A 37 -10.73 38.30 0.89
C ASP A 37 -12.14 38.38 1.49
N ALA A 38 -12.73 37.21 1.75
CA ALA A 38 -13.86 37.09 2.67
C ALA A 38 -13.30 36.52 3.99
N PRO A 39 -13.59 37.13 5.16
CA PRO A 39 -13.19 36.55 6.43
C PRO A 39 -13.99 35.27 6.64
N ILE A 40 -13.36 34.12 6.37
CA ILE A 40 -13.89 32.82 6.75
C ILE A 40 -13.77 32.79 8.27
N ALA A 41 -14.92 32.84 8.95
CA ALA A 41 -14.99 32.56 10.36
C ALA A 41 -14.40 31.15 10.56
N ASN A 42 -13.24 31.07 11.23
CA ASN A 42 -12.71 29.84 11.80
C ASN A 42 -13.74 29.34 12.82
N VAL A 43 -14.74 28.62 12.33
CA VAL A 43 -15.48 27.69 13.15
C VAL A 43 -14.45 26.64 13.50
N ALA A 44 -13.92 26.74 14.71
CA ALA A 44 -13.28 25.62 15.37
C ALA A 44 -14.36 24.54 15.45
N THR A 45 -14.43 23.70 14.41
CA THR A 45 -15.12 22.43 14.47
C THR A 45 -14.43 21.71 15.62
N GLY A 46 -15.07 21.72 16.79
CA GLY A 46 -14.61 20.95 17.93
C GLY A 46 -14.39 19.55 17.40
N GLY A 47 -13.13 19.15 17.32
CA GLY A 47 -12.78 17.81 16.88
C GLY A 47 -13.47 16.89 17.86
N ASP A 48 -14.52 16.22 17.39
CA ASP A 48 -15.03 15.05 18.08
C ASP A 48 -13.81 14.17 18.33
N PRO A 49 -13.52 13.81 19.59
CA PRO A 49 -12.35 13.00 19.90
C PRO A 49 -12.40 11.77 19.01
N ALA A 50 -11.29 11.52 18.29
CA ALA A 50 -11.17 10.34 17.45
C ALA A 50 -11.67 9.14 18.26
N PRO A 51 -12.62 8.35 17.73
CA PRO A 51 -13.20 7.24 18.48
C PRO A 51 -12.07 6.36 18.98
N ALA A 52 -12.14 5.98 20.27
CA ALA A 52 -11.16 5.10 20.89
C ALA A 52 -10.99 3.84 20.03
N ASP A 53 -9.75 3.36 19.90
CA ASP A 53 -9.41 2.14 19.17
C ASP A 53 -10.20 0.95 19.77
N ASP A 54 -11.32 0.63 19.13
CA ASP A 54 -12.19 -0.49 19.48
C ASP A 54 -11.69 -1.81 18.87
N GLY A 55 -10.48 -1.79 18.27
CA GLY A 55 -9.90 -2.92 17.57
C GLY A 55 -10.57 -3.23 16.24
N THR A 56 -11.57 -2.46 15.80
CA THR A 56 -12.28 -2.68 14.53
C THR A 56 -11.65 -1.91 13.38
N ARG A 57 -10.71 -1.01 13.66
CA ARG A 57 -9.95 -0.25 12.67
C ARG A 57 -8.46 -0.38 12.91
N ARG A 58 -7.68 -0.57 11.84
CA ARG A 58 -6.22 -0.58 11.92
C ARG A 58 -5.62 0.14 10.71
N CYS A 59 -4.47 0.78 10.91
CA CYS A 59 -3.64 1.30 9.84
C CYS A 59 -2.35 0.49 9.86
N LEU A 60 -2.17 -0.38 8.87
CA LEU A 60 -1.06 -1.32 8.78
C LEU A 60 -0.49 -1.31 7.35
N PRO A 61 0.77 -1.74 7.15
CA PRO A 61 1.28 -1.97 5.81
C PRO A 61 0.50 -3.11 5.14
N THR A 62 0.36 -3.05 3.82
CA THR A 62 -0.28 -4.12 3.03
C THR A 62 0.78 -4.99 2.37
N VAL A 63 0.65 -6.31 2.48
CA VAL A 63 1.60 -7.30 1.98
C VAL A 63 0.88 -8.36 1.16
N ALA A 64 1.44 -8.66 -0.01
CA ALA A 64 1.10 -9.85 -0.80
C ALA A 64 2.12 -10.95 -0.48
N ALA A 65 1.88 -11.70 0.59
CA ALA A 65 2.88 -12.61 1.15
C ALA A 65 3.31 -13.71 0.17
N GLU A 66 2.39 -14.18 -0.68
CA GLU A 66 2.68 -15.22 -1.68
C GLU A 66 3.75 -14.80 -2.69
N CYS A 67 3.90 -13.50 -2.95
CA CYS A 67 4.89 -12.96 -3.89
C CYS A 67 5.89 -11.99 -3.27
N GLY A 68 5.84 -11.80 -1.94
CA GLY A 68 6.77 -10.96 -1.19
C GLY A 68 6.66 -9.46 -1.47
N CYS A 69 5.60 -9.00 -2.13
CA CYS A 69 5.39 -7.59 -2.43
C CYS A 69 4.86 -6.85 -1.21
N VAL A 70 5.47 -5.71 -0.88
CA VAL A 70 5.07 -4.84 0.22
C VAL A 70 4.65 -3.49 -0.34
N TYR A 71 3.48 -3.02 0.11
CA TYR A 71 2.80 -1.81 -0.33
C TYR A 71 2.68 -0.81 0.83
N ALA A 72 2.11 0.37 0.52
CA ALA A 72 1.96 1.45 1.49
C ALA A 72 1.00 1.08 2.63
N CYS A 73 1.03 1.88 3.70
CA CYS A 73 0.02 1.82 4.76
C CYS A 73 -1.37 2.01 4.16
N ALA A 74 -2.33 1.21 4.61
CA ALA A 74 -3.73 1.40 4.26
C ALA A 74 -4.63 1.25 5.48
N PRO A 75 -5.77 1.97 5.51
CA PRO A 75 -6.80 1.73 6.49
C PRO A 75 -7.48 0.39 6.22
N GLY A 76 -7.62 -0.41 7.28
CA GLY A 76 -8.47 -1.59 7.29
C GLY A 76 -9.57 -1.46 8.34
N ARG A 77 -10.72 -2.05 8.03
CA ARG A 77 -11.84 -2.25 8.96
C ARG A 77 -12.12 -3.73 9.10
N LEU A 78 -12.47 -4.18 10.30
CA LEU A 78 -12.90 -5.55 10.54
C LEU A 78 -14.36 -5.71 10.06
N ASP A 79 -14.60 -6.71 9.22
CA ASP A 79 -15.93 -7.10 8.75
C ASP A 79 -16.12 -8.60 9.03
N GLY A 80 -16.80 -8.93 10.13
CA GLY A 80 -16.89 -10.30 10.63
C GLY A 80 -15.53 -10.86 11.07
N ASP A 81 -15.00 -11.80 10.31
CA ASP A 81 -13.76 -12.53 10.60
C ASP A 81 -12.56 -12.09 9.73
N HIS A 82 -12.76 -11.14 8.82
CA HIS A 82 -11.73 -10.68 7.89
C HIS A 82 -11.64 -9.16 7.89
N TRP A 83 -10.52 -8.65 7.38
CA TRP A 83 -10.27 -7.23 7.23
C TRP A 83 -10.61 -6.80 5.80
N ILE A 84 -11.31 -5.67 5.69
CA ILE A 84 -11.51 -4.98 4.42
C ILE A 84 -10.59 -3.77 4.38
N VAL A 85 -9.66 -3.76 3.42
CA VAL A 85 -8.58 -2.79 3.29
C VAL A 85 -8.78 -1.92 2.05
N ASP A 86 -8.83 -0.62 2.26
CA ASP A 86 -8.98 0.36 1.18
C ASP A 86 -7.59 0.91 0.80
N HIS A 87 -6.99 0.36 -0.25
CA HIS A 87 -5.64 0.76 -0.69
C HIS A 87 -5.67 1.33 -2.13
N PRO A 88 -5.01 2.49 -2.41
CA PRO A 88 -5.13 3.19 -3.70
C PRO A 88 -4.78 2.36 -4.94
N PHE A 89 -3.85 1.41 -4.81
CA PHE A 89 -3.42 0.55 -5.92
C PHE A 89 -4.55 -0.36 -6.47
N TRP A 90 -5.48 -0.81 -5.61
CA TRP A 90 -6.58 -1.69 -6.02
C TRP A 90 -7.93 -0.96 -6.15
N ALA A 91 -7.94 0.36 -5.94
CA ALA A 91 -9.16 1.15 -6.08
C ALA A 91 -9.81 0.95 -7.47
N PRO A 92 -11.16 0.88 -7.53
CA PRO A 92 -12.12 1.09 -6.44
C PRO A 92 -12.44 -0.18 -5.63
N THR A 93 -11.75 -1.29 -5.87
CA THR A 93 -12.09 -2.57 -5.25
C THR A 93 -11.33 -2.72 -3.94
N PRO A 94 -12.01 -2.89 -2.79
CA PRO A 94 -11.32 -3.13 -1.53
C PRO A 94 -10.69 -4.52 -1.52
N LEU A 95 -9.61 -4.67 -0.75
CA LEU A 95 -8.97 -5.96 -0.55
C LEU A 95 -9.53 -6.66 0.67
N HIS A 96 -9.73 -7.97 0.55
CA HIS A 96 -9.95 -8.83 1.70
C HIS A 96 -8.58 -9.25 2.23
N ALA A 97 -8.38 -9.16 3.54
CA ALA A 97 -7.12 -9.48 4.18
C ALA A 97 -7.35 -10.16 5.53
N HIS A 98 -6.29 -10.76 6.05
CA HIS A 98 -6.14 -11.04 7.47
C HIS A 98 -4.93 -10.28 8.01
N VAL A 99 -4.80 -10.19 9.32
CA VAL A 99 -3.60 -9.62 9.95
C VAL A 99 -2.69 -10.75 10.38
N ASP A 100 -1.44 -10.70 9.94
CA ASP A 100 -0.38 -11.62 10.36
C ASP A 100 0.95 -10.85 10.47
N ARG A 101 1.99 -11.50 10.99
CA ARG A 101 3.33 -10.94 11.11
C ARG A 101 4.14 -11.14 9.84
N TRP A 102 4.54 -10.03 9.23
CA TRP A 102 5.52 -10.02 8.14
C TRP A 102 6.92 -9.81 8.69
N CYS A 103 7.84 -10.75 8.44
CA CYS A 103 9.21 -10.71 8.94
C CYS A 103 10.23 -10.77 7.80
N VAL A 104 11.16 -9.81 7.78
CA VAL A 104 12.31 -9.79 6.86
C VAL A 104 13.57 -9.45 7.67
N ASP A 105 14.63 -10.23 7.51
CA ASP A 105 15.91 -10.05 8.21
C ASP A 105 15.80 -9.94 9.75
N GLY A 106 14.82 -10.64 10.33
CA GLY A 106 14.56 -10.63 11.78
C GLY A 106 13.74 -9.45 12.29
N ALA A 107 13.45 -8.45 11.45
CA ALA A 107 12.51 -7.38 11.75
C ALA A 107 11.09 -7.82 11.37
N CYS A 108 10.16 -7.77 12.32
CA CYS A 108 8.78 -8.20 12.13
C CYS A 108 7.83 -7.04 12.42
N THR A 109 6.80 -6.90 11.59
CA THR A 109 5.67 -6.00 11.85
C THR A 109 4.35 -6.71 11.54
N ASP A 110 3.29 -6.30 12.22
CA ASP A 110 1.94 -6.70 11.82
C ASP A 110 1.61 -6.03 10.48
N ALA A 111 0.99 -6.78 9.57
CA ALA A 111 0.61 -6.30 8.25
C ALA A 111 -0.75 -6.88 7.83
N PHE A 112 -1.41 -6.21 6.88
CA PHE A 112 -2.53 -6.79 6.16
C PHE A 112 -2.02 -7.73 5.08
N PHE A 113 -2.28 -9.02 5.25
CA PHE A 113 -1.98 -10.05 4.27
C PHE A 113 -3.17 -10.13 3.31
N GLY A 114 -3.09 -9.35 2.23
CA GLY A 114 -4.16 -9.24 1.25
C GLY A 114 -4.25 -10.49 0.37
N ALA A 115 -5.48 -10.92 0.08
CA ALA A 115 -5.78 -11.93 -0.93
C ALA A 115 -5.52 -11.35 -2.33
N ILE A 116 -4.26 -11.29 -2.73
CA ILE A 116 -3.78 -10.62 -3.93
C ILE A 116 -3.26 -11.66 -4.91
N VAL A 117 -3.80 -11.68 -6.14
CA VAL A 117 -3.19 -12.43 -7.25
C VAL A 117 -1.98 -11.65 -7.73
N CYS A 118 -0.81 -12.27 -7.70
CA CYS A 118 0.43 -11.61 -8.10
C CYS A 118 0.75 -11.88 -9.57
N ASP A 119 0.97 -10.81 -10.35
CA ASP A 119 1.47 -10.90 -11.74
C ASP A 119 2.99 -11.13 -11.81
N GLY A 120 3.69 -11.07 -10.68
CA GLY A 120 5.14 -11.27 -10.58
C GLY A 120 5.62 -11.41 -9.13
N ILE A 121 6.86 -11.85 -8.96
CA ILE A 121 7.51 -12.01 -7.65
C ILE A 121 8.32 -10.75 -7.33
N CYS A 122 8.08 -10.15 -6.17
CA CYS A 122 8.91 -9.07 -5.63
C CYS A 122 10.06 -9.63 -4.80
N ALA A 123 11.17 -8.90 -4.71
CA ALA A 123 12.13 -9.13 -3.64
C ALA A 123 11.44 -8.81 -2.31
N PRO A 124 11.47 -9.71 -1.31
CA PRO A 124 10.94 -9.42 0.02
C PRO A 124 11.63 -8.18 0.59
N ARG A 125 10.84 -7.27 1.17
CA ARG A 125 11.33 -6.07 1.85
C ARG A 125 10.69 -5.94 3.23
N PRO A 126 11.35 -5.30 4.20
CA PRO A 126 10.69 -4.90 5.44
C PRO A 126 9.44 -4.07 5.14
N ALA A 127 8.42 -4.23 5.97
CA ALA A 127 7.21 -3.41 5.90
C ALA A 127 7.30 -2.23 6.89
N ASP A 128 6.63 -1.13 6.56
CA ASP A 128 6.68 0.08 7.37
C ASP A 128 5.99 -0.14 8.72
N ALA A 129 6.80 -0.20 9.79
CA ALA A 129 6.33 -0.38 11.15
C ALA A 129 5.77 0.91 11.77
N SER A 130 5.85 2.04 11.09
CA SER A 130 5.33 3.31 11.59
C SER A 130 3.89 3.58 11.18
N CYS A 131 3.22 2.67 10.46
CA CYS A 131 1.82 2.86 10.06
C CYS A 131 0.92 3.12 11.28
N HIS A 132 0.20 4.23 11.28
CA HIS A 132 -0.77 4.60 12.31
C HIS A 132 -1.83 5.56 11.75
N PHE A 133 -2.95 5.72 12.48
CA PHE A 133 -3.88 6.80 12.21
C PHE A 133 -3.38 8.09 12.87
N ASP A 134 -3.33 9.19 12.11
CA ASP A 134 -3.06 10.52 12.66
C ASP A 134 -4.29 11.11 13.40
N ASP A 135 -4.13 12.31 13.95
CA ASP A 135 -5.21 13.00 14.68
C ASP A 135 -6.44 13.32 13.80
N ALA A 136 -6.27 13.37 12.47
CA ALA A 136 -7.34 13.56 11.50
C ALA A 136 -7.99 12.23 11.05
N GLY A 137 -7.50 11.09 11.57
CA GLY A 137 -7.98 9.77 11.22
C GLY A 137 -7.49 9.27 9.86
N ALA A 138 -6.49 9.93 9.26
CA ALA A 138 -5.83 9.46 8.05
C ALA A 138 -4.79 8.39 8.38
N CYS A 139 -4.74 7.33 7.59
CA CYS A 139 -3.72 6.29 7.73
C CYS A 139 -2.42 6.79 7.11
N VAL A 140 -1.42 7.00 7.95
CA VAL A 140 -0.12 7.56 7.58
C VAL A 140 1.00 6.60 7.97
N GLY A 141 2.16 6.77 7.34
CA GLY A 141 3.38 6.04 7.66
C GLY A 141 4.59 6.74 7.08
N SER A 142 5.76 6.23 7.43
CA SER A 142 7.02 6.60 6.83
C SER A 142 6.97 6.15 5.38
N SER A 143 6.80 7.06 4.43
CA SER A 143 6.89 6.76 3.00
C SER A 143 8.27 6.24 2.54
N ALA A 144 9.16 5.89 3.48
CA ALA A 144 10.48 5.34 3.25
C ALA A 144 10.48 3.83 3.55
N PRO A 145 10.68 2.96 2.54
CA PRO A 145 11.07 1.57 2.77
C PRO A 145 12.50 1.47 3.32
#